data_AF-A0A0C9ZE09-F1
#
_entry.id   AF-A0A0C9ZE09-F1
#
_cell.length_a   1.000
_cell.length_b   1.000
_cell.length_c   1.000
_cell.angle_alpha   90.00
_cell.angle_beta   90.00
_cell.angle_gamma   90.00
#
_symmetry.space_group_name_H-M   'P 1'
#
loop_
_entity.id
_entity.type
_entity.pdbx_description
1 polymer ?
#
loop_
_entity_poly.entity_id
_entity_poly.type
_entity_poly.pdbx_seq_one_letter_code
_entity_poly.pdbx_strand_id
1 'polypeptide(L)'
;MVLPAPNQDILGHPCTPTLSEIQHHVQDKFGICPCHWQLKVTEALLNGDNDVVCIASTRMGKTLSFWIPILFRPRGIQIVVTPLNTLGRENVASLARAGIKAIAINAIDTFDYCAIIVSPKQLMKPSGEFEKHLKNPLFTSRIISIIIDEAHCLTDWGEFHPEYC
;
A
#
# COMPACT_ATOMS: atom_id res chain seq x y z
N MET A 1 11.92 23.33 -24.84
CA MET A 1 12.21 22.99 -23.44
C MET A 1 10.91 22.47 -22.85
N VAL A 2 10.77 21.15 -22.70
CA VAL A 2 9.54 20.52 -22.16
C VAL A 2 9.65 20.62 -20.65
N LEU A 3 8.72 21.31 -20.00
CA LEU A 3 8.64 21.33 -18.54
C LEU A 3 8.29 19.91 -18.06
N PRO A 4 8.94 19.40 -17.00
CA PRO A 4 8.62 18.09 -16.46
C PRO A 4 7.17 18.04 -15.97
N ALA A 5 6.59 16.84 -15.94
CA ALA A 5 5.28 16.62 -15.32
C ALA A 5 5.32 17.09 -13.85
N PRO A 6 4.18 17.46 -13.24
CA PRO A 6 4.13 18.12 -11.92
C PRO A 6 4.90 17.42 -10.76
N ASN A 7 5.26 16.14 -10.94
CA ASN A 7 5.94 15.31 -9.94
C ASN A 7 7.26 14.72 -10.45
N GLN A 8 7.93 15.38 -11.39
CA GLN A 8 9.23 14.97 -11.90
C GLN A 8 10.26 16.08 -11.71
N ASP A 9 11.47 15.71 -11.30
CA ASP A 9 12.59 16.66 -11.28
C ASP A 9 13.05 17.00 -12.71
N ILE A 10 14.05 17.89 -12.79
CA ILE A 10 14.66 18.32 -14.07
C ILE A 10 15.30 17.18 -14.89
N LEU A 11 15.49 15.99 -14.29
CA LEU A 11 16.01 14.78 -14.92
C LEU A 11 14.92 13.75 -15.24
N GLY A 12 13.66 14.02 -14.89
CA GLY A 12 12.53 13.12 -15.08
C GLY A 12 12.36 12.07 -13.98
N HIS A 13 13.13 12.16 -12.88
CA HIS A 13 12.97 11.28 -11.74
C HIS A 13 11.72 11.68 -10.95
N PRO A 14 10.95 10.72 -10.43
CA PRO A 14 9.84 11.03 -9.54
C PRO A 14 10.34 11.84 -8.34
N CYS A 15 9.93 13.10 -8.25
CA CYS A 15 10.30 13.94 -7.12
C CYS A 15 9.50 13.49 -5.90
N THR A 16 10.17 13.23 -4.79
CA THR A 16 9.49 12.91 -3.52
C THR A 16 8.73 14.17 -3.07
N PRO A 17 7.40 14.08 -2.82
CA PRO A 17 6.63 15.20 -2.34
C PRO A 17 7.11 15.63 -0.95
N THR A 18 7.07 16.93 -0.70
CA THR A 18 7.31 17.51 0.62
C THR A 18 6.23 17.09 1.62
N LEU A 19 6.55 17.11 2.92
CA LEU A 19 5.57 16.77 3.96
C LEU A 19 4.30 17.64 3.90
N SER A 20 4.43 18.91 3.50
CA SER A 20 3.31 19.84 3.33
C SER A 20 2.41 19.44 2.15
N GLU A 21 2.99 18.99 1.03
CA GLU A 21 2.23 18.46 -0.11
C GLU A 21 1.51 17.17 0.28
N ILE A 22 2.19 16.27 1.00
CA ILE A 22 1.57 15.06 1.56
C ILE A 22 0.36 15.43 2.42
N GLN A 23 0.53 16.34 3.38
CA GLN A 23 -0.55 16.78 4.26
C GLN A 23 -1.73 17.37 3.49
N HIS A 24 -1.45 18.23 2.49
CA HIS A 24 -2.49 18.87 1.68
C HIS A 24 -3.33 17.84 0.92
N HIS A 25 -2.70 16.90 0.22
CA HIS A 25 -3.41 15.87 -0.55
C HIS A 25 -4.20 14.92 0.35
N VAL A 26 -3.71 14.60 1.55
CA VAL A 26 -4.46 13.77 2.50
C VAL A 26 -5.70 14.49 3.00
N GLN A 27 -5.58 15.79 3.31
CA GLN A 27 -6.72 16.59 3.72
C GLN A 27 -7.77 16.72 2.61
N ASP A 28 -7.34 16.90 1.35
CA ASP A 28 -8.23 16.97 0.19
C ASP A 28 -8.96 15.63 -0.07
N LYS A 29 -8.22 14.51 -0.08
CA LYS A 29 -8.76 13.20 -0.48
C LYS A 29 -9.50 12.45 0.62
N PHE A 30 -9.01 12.55 1.85
CA PHE A 30 -9.54 11.81 2.99
C PHE A 30 -10.27 12.68 4.01
N GLY A 31 -10.16 14.02 3.93
CA GLY A 31 -10.75 14.93 4.91
C GLY A 31 -10.07 14.87 6.29
N ILE A 32 -8.87 14.29 6.37
CA ILE A 32 -8.15 14.03 7.63
C ILE A 32 -6.83 14.79 7.62
N CYS A 33 -6.45 15.36 8.77
CA CYS A 33 -5.11 15.89 8.98
C CYS A 33 -4.20 14.74 9.48
N PRO A 34 -3.24 14.25 8.67
CA PRO A 34 -2.34 13.18 9.09
C PRO A 34 -1.40 13.68 10.19
N CYS A 35 -1.10 12.80 11.14
CA CYS A 35 -0.10 13.10 12.17
C CYS A 35 1.34 12.92 11.64
N HIS A 36 2.31 13.48 12.35
CA HIS A 36 3.70 13.55 11.88
C HIS A 36 4.30 12.18 11.53
N TRP A 37 4.02 11.15 12.30
CA TRP A 37 4.56 9.81 12.02
C TRP A 37 3.94 9.17 10.77
N GLN A 38 2.66 9.44 10.47
CA GLN A 38 2.03 8.97 9.23
C GLN A 38 2.67 9.62 8.01
N LEU A 39 3.00 10.92 8.11
CA LEU A 39 3.74 11.64 7.08
C LEU A 39 5.15 11.06 6.88
N LYS A 40 5.85 10.74 7.97
CA LYS A 40 7.20 10.15 7.92
C LYS A 40 7.21 8.74 7.32
N VAL A 41 6.26 7.89 7.68
CA VAL A 41 6.09 6.57 7.04
C VAL A 41 5.81 6.75 5.55
N THR A 42 4.93 7.68 5.18
CA THR A 42 4.62 7.96 3.76
C THR A 42 5.86 8.41 2.97
N GLU A 43 6.63 9.34 3.53
CA GLU A 43 7.88 9.83 2.94
C GLU A 43 8.85 8.67 2.66
N ALA A 44 9.07 7.79 3.65
CA ALA A 44 9.92 6.61 3.50
C ALA A 44 9.39 5.64 2.43
N LEU A 45 8.08 5.36 2.42
CA LEU A 45 7.47 4.48 1.41
C LEU A 45 7.54 5.05 -0.02
N LEU A 46 7.48 6.37 -0.17
CA LEU A 46 7.57 7.03 -1.47
C LEU A 46 8.99 7.12 -2.01
N ASN A 47 9.99 7.22 -1.12
CA ASN A 47 11.41 7.14 -1.45
C ASN A 47 11.79 5.73 -1.91
N GLY A 48 11.28 4.69 -1.23
CA GLY A 48 11.48 3.29 -1.63
C GLY A 48 12.91 2.78 -1.47
N ASP A 49 13.71 3.46 -0.64
CA ASP A 49 15.12 3.17 -0.39
C ASP A 49 15.37 2.41 0.93
N ASN A 50 14.33 2.20 1.74
CA ASN A 50 14.42 1.58 3.05
C ASN A 50 13.21 0.69 3.37
N ASP A 51 13.43 -0.35 4.17
CA ASP A 51 12.37 -1.09 4.85
C ASP A 51 11.89 -0.30 6.08
N VAL A 52 10.58 -0.27 6.31
CA VAL A 52 9.95 0.52 7.38
C VAL A 52 9.26 -0.40 8.38
N VAL A 53 9.68 -0.33 9.64
CA VAL A 53 8.95 -0.93 10.77
C VAL A 53 8.20 0.18 11.50
N CYS A 54 6.87 0.10 11.49
CA CYS A 54 6.00 1.03 12.20
C CYS A 54 5.35 0.35 13.40
N ILE A 55 5.58 0.89 14.59
CA ILE A 55 4.92 0.44 15.83
C ILE A 55 3.94 1.54 16.25
N ALA A 56 2.65 1.23 16.17
CA ALA A 56 1.57 2.11 16.57
C ALA A 56 0.52 1.32 17.35
N SER A 57 -0.02 1.90 18.41
CA SER A 57 -1.09 1.27 19.19
C SER A 57 -2.36 1.10 18.34
N THR A 58 -3.19 0.12 18.69
CA THR A 58 -4.50 -0.10 18.07
C THR A 58 -5.31 1.21 18.12
N ARG A 59 -6.04 1.50 17.03
CA ARG A 59 -6.85 2.73 16.85
C ARG A 59 -6.06 4.03 16.65
N MET A 60 -4.73 4.02 16.58
CA MET A 60 -3.94 5.21 16.22
C MET A 60 -4.00 5.59 14.73
N GLY A 61 -4.72 4.83 13.90
CA GLY A 61 -4.92 5.18 12.50
C GLY A 61 -3.77 4.75 11.56
N LYS A 62 -3.04 3.67 11.86
CA LYS A 62 -2.02 3.05 10.98
C LYS A 62 -2.51 2.79 9.56
N THR A 63 -3.79 2.46 9.41
CA THR A 63 -4.40 2.20 8.11
C THR A 63 -4.32 3.39 7.16
N LEU A 64 -4.40 4.64 7.66
CA LEU A 64 -4.30 5.81 6.79
C LEU A 64 -2.93 5.84 6.09
N SER A 65 -1.84 5.62 6.84
CA SER A 65 -0.48 5.60 6.27
C SER A 65 -0.25 4.52 5.22
N PHE A 66 -1.10 3.49 5.12
CA PHE A 66 -1.02 2.51 4.06
C PHE A 66 -1.42 3.10 2.70
N TRP A 67 -2.36 4.05 2.71
CA TRP A 67 -3.03 4.51 1.49
C TRP A 67 -2.48 5.82 0.96
N ILE A 68 -1.87 6.65 1.81
CA ILE A 68 -1.31 7.93 1.39
C ILE A 68 -0.36 7.79 0.18
N PRO A 69 0.55 6.80 0.11
CA PRO A 69 1.47 6.68 -1.04
C PRO A 69 0.78 6.56 -2.41
N ILE A 70 -0.44 6.01 -2.47
CA ILE A 70 -1.22 5.86 -3.70
C ILE A 70 -1.52 7.22 -4.34
N LEU A 71 -1.72 8.26 -3.53
CA LEU A 71 -2.04 9.61 -4.02
C LEU A 71 -0.92 10.20 -4.88
N PHE A 72 0.31 9.74 -4.69
CA PHE A 72 1.52 10.25 -5.36
C PHE A 72 2.05 9.31 -6.45
N ARG A 73 1.39 8.17 -6.65
CA ARG A 73 1.73 7.15 -7.64
C ARG A 73 0.47 6.75 -8.40
N PRO A 74 0.02 7.54 -9.42
CA PRO A 74 -1.26 7.33 -10.09
C PRO A 74 -1.47 5.97 -10.76
N ARG A 75 -0.37 5.29 -11.13
CA ARG A 75 -0.37 3.91 -11.67
C ARG A 75 0.20 2.90 -10.69
N GLY A 76 0.46 3.33 -9.46
CA GLY A 76 1.06 2.52 -8.43
C GLY A 76 0.06 1.57 -7.79
N ILE A 77 0.58 0.45 -7.29
CA ILE A 77 -0.16 -0.58 -6.59
C ILE A 77 0.39 -0.67 -5.17
N GLN A 78 -0.49 -0.42 -4.21
CA GLN A 78 -0.23 -0.69 -2.81
C GLN A 78 -0.73 -2.09 -2.47
N ILE A 79 0.14 -2.95 -1.93
CA ILE A 79 -0.25 -4.28 -1.46
C ILE A 79 -0.31 -4.25 0.06
N VAL A 80 -1.40 -4.74 0.64
CA VAL A 80 -1.56 -4.92 2.09
C VAL A 80 -1.87 -6.39 2.37
N VAL A 81 -1.01 -7.02 3.13
CA VAL A 81 -1.15 -8.39 3.62
C VAL A 81 -1.70 -8.31 5.05
N THR A 82 -2.88 -8.87 5.30
CA THR A 82 -3.51 -8.83 6.63
C THR A 82 -4.20 -10.15 6.96
N PRO A 83 -4.09 -10.67 8.19
CA PRO A 83 -4.75 -11.90 8.60
C PRO A 83 -6.25 -11.69 8.87
N LEU A 84 -6.69 -10.44 9.06
CA LEU A 84 -8.06 -10.11 9.44
C LEU A 84 -8.94 -9.83 8.22
N ASN A 85 -9.57 -10.88 7.70
CA ASN A 85 -10.46 -10.82 6.52
C ASN A 85 -11.63 -9.82 6.67
N THR A 86 -12.10 -9.56 7.89
CA THR A 86 -13.18 -8.60 8.16
C THR A 86 -12.77 -7.15 7.80
N LEU A 87 -11.47 -6.85 7.90
CA LEU A 87 -10.92 -5.51 7.67
C LEU A 87 -10.77 -5.20 6.16
N GLY A 88 -10.66 -6.22 5.31
CA GLY A 88 -10.48 -6.04 3.87
C GLY A 88 -11.65 -5.31 3.21
N ARG A 89 -12.89 -5.70 3.49
CA ARG A 89 -14.09 -5.03 2.94
C ARG A 89 -14.23 -3.60 3.44
N GLU A 90 -13.92 -3.36 4.71
CA GLU A 90 -13.94 -2.02 5.30
C GLU A 90 -12.89 -1.11 4.67
N ASN A 91 -11.68 -1.63 4.42
CA ASN A 91 -10.63 -0.92 3.71
C ASN A 91 -11.03 -0.56 2.28
N VAL A 92 -11.61 -1.52 1.53
CA VAL A 92 -12.12 -1.27 0.18
C VAL A 92 -13.21 -0.20 0.19
N ALA A 93 -14.19 -0.30 1.09
CA ALA A 93 -15.25 0.69 1.22
C ALA A 93 -14.71 2.08 1.59
N SER A 94 -13.69 2.14 2.46
CA SER A 94 -13.03 3.40 2.82
C SER A 94 -12.31 4.04 1.63
N LEU A 95 -11.57 3.23 0.86
CA LEU A 95 -10.86 3.68 -0.35
C LEU A 95 -11.83 4.11 -1.46
N ALA A 96 -12.94 3.40 -1.63
CA ALA A 96 -13.98 3.76 -2.59
C ALA A 96 -14.60 5.14 -2.28
N ARG A 97 -14.81 5.48 -0.99
CA ARG A 97 -15.26 6.83 -0.58
C ARG A 97 -14.26 7.93 -0.92
N ALA A 98 -12.97 7.61 -0.98
CA ALA A 98 -11.91 8.51 -1.42
C ALA A 98 -11.70 8.51 -2.96
N GLY A 99 -12.54 7.79 -3.71
CA GLY A 99 -12.41 7.63 -5.16
C GLY A 99 -11.24 6.76 -5.61
N ILE A 100 -10.68 5.95 -4.70
CA ILE A 100 -9.54 5.07 -4.97
C ILE A 100 -10.07 3.67 -5.30
N LYS A 101 -9.69 3.13 -6.47
CA LYS A 101 -10.01 1.77 -6.87
C LYS A 101 -9.21 0.78 -6.03
N ALA A 102 -9.92 0.02 -5.19
CA ALA A 102 -9.34 -0.96 -4.30
C ALA A 102 -10.08 -2.30 -4.43
N ILE A 103 -9.38 -3.38 -4.15
CA ILE A 103 -9.96 -4.72 -4.10
C ILE A 103 -9.41 -5.50 -2.90
N ALA A 104 -10.30 -6.21 -2.21
CA ALA A 104 -9.95 -7.22 -1.22
C ALA A 104 -10.12 -8.58 -1.90
N ILE A 105 -9.03 -9.31 -2.05
CA ILE A 105 -8.91 -10.34 -3.07
C ILE A 105 -9.07 -11.73 -2.48
N ASN A 106 -9.84 -12.57 -3.18
CA ASN A 106 -9.62 -14.02 -3.19
C ASN A 106 -8.99 -14.56 -4.50
N ALA A 107 -9.08 -13.81 -5.62
CA ALA A 107 -8.35 -13.98 -6.88
C ALA A 107 -8.20 -12.61 -7.61
N ILE A 108 -7.05 -12.36 -8.28
CA ILE A 108 -6.81 -11.13 -9.06
C ILE A 108 -7.32 -11.34 -10.48
N ASP A 109 -8.35 -10.59 -10.87
CA ASP A 109 -8.98 -10.75 -12.18
C ASP A 109 -8.53 -9.66 -13.17
N THR A 110 -8.14 -8.48 -12.67
CA THR A 110 -7.76 -7.31 -13.49
C THR A 110 -6.64 -6.47 -12.88
N PHE A 111 -5.90 -5.75 -13.72
CA PHE A 111 -4.72 -4.93 -13.39
C PHE A 111 -5.04 -3.46 -13.06
N ASP A 112 -6.29 -3.11 -12.81
CA ASP A 112 -6.79 -1.73 -12.71
C ASP A 112 -7.04 -1.27 -11.26
N TYR A 113 -6.40 -1.92 -10.29
CA TYR A 113 -6.52 -1.60 -8.87
C TYR A 113 -5.28 -0.86 -8.37
N CYS A 114 -5.50 0.19 -7.58
CA CYS A 114 -4.45 0.96 -6.91
C CYS A 114 -4.11 0.40 -5.51
N ALA A 115 -5.03 -0.38 -4.93
CA ALA A 115 -4.84 -1.07 -3.66
C ALA A 115 -5.32 -2.52 -3.76
N ILE A 116 -4.47 -3.44 -3.29
CA ILE A 116 -4.74 -4.87 -3.23
C ILE A 116 -4.60 -5.32 -1.78
N ILE A 117 -5.68 -5.80 -1.19
CA ILE A 117 -5.69 -6.38 0.15
C ILE A 117 -5.76 -7.90 0.01
N VAL A 118 -4.80 -8.62 0.57
CA VAL A 118 -4.63 -10.07 0.42
C VAL A 118 -4.39 -10.74 1.77
N SER A 119 -4.87 -11.97 1.94
CA SER A 119 -4.52 -12.77 3.13
C SER A 119 -3.16 -13.45 2.96
N PRO A 120 -2.42 -13.76 4.06
CA PRO A 120 -1.18 -14.54 3.99
C PRO A 120 -1.36 -15.85 3.20
N LYS A 121 -2.48 -16.55 3.44
CA LYS A 121 -2.85 -17.78 2.75
C LYS A 121 -2.90 -17.66 1.24
N GLN A 122 -3.38 -16.53 0.73
CA GLN A 122 -3.51 -16.30 -0.71
C GLN A 122 -2.21 -15.85 -1.35
N LEU A 123 -1.47 -15.01 -0.63
CA LEU A 123 -0.15 -14.56 -1.04
C LEU A 123 0.79 -15.76 -1.24
N MET A 124 0.74 -16.72 -0.32
CA MET A 124 1.66 -17.86 -0.27
C MET A 124 1.13 -19.13 -0.94
N LYS A 125 -0.07 -19.09 -1.55
CA LYS A 125 -0.64 -20.25 -2.23
C LYS A 125 0.24 -20.66 -3.42
N PRO A 126 0.82 -21.87 -3.45
CA PRO A 126 1.64 -22.32 -4.56
C PRO A 126 0.84 -22.35 -5.86
N SER A 127 1.43 -21.85 -6.95
CA SER A 127 0.77 -21.72 -8.26
C SER A 127 -0.53 -20.90 -8.22
N GLY A 128 -0.70 -20.06 -7.21
CA GLY A 128 -1.83 -19.13 -7.10
C GLY A 128 -1.72 -17.98 -8.11
N GLU A 129 -2.85 -17.30 -8.36
CA GLU A 129 -2.88 -16.14 -9.27
C GLU A 129 -1.92 -15.04 -8.80
N PHE A 130 -1.80 -14.81 -7.50
CA PHE A 130 -0.91 -13.77 -6.95
C PHE A 130 0.56 -14.01 -7.30
N GLU A 131 1.03 -15.26 -7.23
CA GLU A 131 2.40 -15.64 -7.61
C GLU A 131 2.67 -15.34 -9.09
N LYS A 132 1.69 -15.59 -9.97
CA LYS A 132 1.80 -15.25 -11.40
C LYS A 132 1.95 -13.74 -11.62
N HIS A 133 1.20 -12.94 -10.86
CA HIS A 133 1.32 -11.48 -10.93
C HIS A 133 2.67 -10.97 -10.41
N LEU A 134 3.19 -11.53 -9.30
CA LEU A 134 4.52 -11.19 -8.80
C LEU A 134 5.64 -11.56 -9.78
N LYS A 135 5.43 -12.54 -10.66
CA LYS A 135 6.37 -12.89 -11.74
C LYS A 135 6.25 -11.98 -12.98
N ASN A 136 5.26 -11.09 -13.05
CA ASN A 136 5.05 -10.19 -14.18
C ASN A 136 5.78 -8.84 -13.97
N PRO A 137 6.78 -8.48 -14.79
CA PRO A 137 7.53 -7.21 -14.65
C PRO A 137 6.67 -5.95 -14.74
N LEU A 138 5.57 -5.98 -15.51
CA LEU A 138 4.64 -4.85 -15.62
C LEU A 138 3.80 -4.67 -14.35
N PHE A 139 3.59 -5.74 -13.60
CA PHE A 139 2.93 -5.67 -12.31
C PHE A 139 3.91 -5.18 -11.24
N THR A 140 5.09 -5.80 -11.16
CA THR A 140 6.08 -5.46 -10.11
C THR A 140 6.65 -4.06 -10.26
N SER A 141 6.84 -3.56 -11.47
CA SER A 141 7.27 -2.17 -11.71
C SER A 141 6.25 -1.12 -11.26
N ARG A 142 5.00 -1.52 -10.98
CA ARG A 142 3.95 -0.64 -10.43
C ARG A 142 3.82 -0.77 -8.92
N ILE A 143 4.45 -1.73 -8.26
CA ILE A 143 4.33 -1.88 -6.81
C ILE A 143 4.99 -0.68 -6.13
N ILE A 144 4.22 0.01 -5.27
CA ILE A 144 4.72 1.10 -4.43
C ILE A 144 5.43 0.50 -3.22
N SER A 145 4.72 -0.37 -2.49
CA SER A 145 5.24 -1.12 -1.35
C SER A 145 4.33 -2.30 -1.01
N ILE A 146 4.85 -3.20 -0.18
CA ILE A 146 4.12 -4.32 0.41
C ILE A 146 4.06 -4.09 1.91
N ILE A 147 2.86 -4.00 2.46
CA ILE A 147 2.62 -3.74 3.88
C ILE A 147 2.17 -5.05 4.53
N ILE A 148 2.85 -5.44 5.60
CA ILE A 148 2.46 -6.58 6.43
C ILE A 148 1.78 -6.05 7.69
N ASP A 149 0.45 -6.16 7.75
CA ASP A 149 -0.35 -5.76 8.89
C ASP A 149 -0.42 -6.88 9.94
N GLU A 150 -0.44 -6.49 11.21
CA GLU A 150 -0.30 -7.40 12.36
C GLU A 150 0.92 -8.33 12.25
N ALA A 151 2.07 -7.77 11.83
CA ALA A 151 3.32 -8.50 11.68
C ALA A 151 3.80 -9.21 12.97
N HIS A 152 3.31 -8.80 14.14
CA HIS A 152 3.57 -9.52 15.39
C HIS A 152 2.97 -10.94 15.40
N CYS A 153 1.97 -11.20 14.56
CA CYS A 153 1.38 -12.52 14.37
C CYS A 153 2.19 -13.41 13.42
N LEU A 154 3.33 -12.95 12.85
CA LEU A 154 4.09 -13.75 11.88
C LEU A 154 4.57 -15.09 12.44
N THR A 155 4.96 -15.14 13.71
CA THR A 155 5.31 -16.41 14.40
C THR A 155 4.11 -17.33 14.50
N ASP A 156 2.95 -16.77 14.82
CA ASP A 156 1.69 -17.53 14.94
C ASP A 156 1.21 -17.99 13.56
N TRP A 157 1.46 -17.22 12.49
CA TRP A 157 1.15 -17.63 11.13
C TRP A 157 1.90 -18.92 10.77
N GLY A 158 3.17 -19.05 11.17
CA GLY A 158 3.94 -20.28 11.01
C GLY A 158 3.41 -21.46 11.84
N GLU A 159 2.97 -21.22 13.07
CA GLU A 159 2.42 -22.28 13.94
C GLU A 159 1.04 -22.79 13.48
N PHE A 160 0.18 -21.92 12.96
CA PHE A 160 -1.14 -22.31 12.44
C PHE A 160 -1.10 -22.81 10.99
N HIS A 161 -0.05 -22.47 10.25
CA HIS A 161 0.16 -22.81 8.85
C HIS A 161 1.66 -23.01 8.57
N PRO A 162 2.19 -24.21 8.84
CA PRO A 162 3.61 -24.54 8.67
C PRO A 162 4.15 -24.24 7.27
N GLU A 163 3.29 -24.17 6.27
CA GLU A 163 3.61 -23.77 4.90
C GLU A 163 4.10 -22.32 4.75
N TYR A 164 4.01 -21.50 5.80
CA TYR A 164 4.44 -20.10 5.80
C TYR A 164 5.88 -19.86 6.29
N CYS A 165 6.57 -20.87 6.83
CA CYS A 165 7.95 -20.79 7.34
C CYS A 165 8.97 -21.47 6.41
#